data_AF-A0A1T4KM41-F1
#
_entry.id   AF-A0A1T4KM41-F1
#
_cell.length_a   1.000
_cell.length_b   1.000
_cell.length_c   1.000
_cell.angle_alpha   90.00
_cell.angle_beta   90.00
_cell.angle_gamma   90.00
#
_symmetry.space_group_name_H-M   'P 1'
#
loop_
_entity.id
_entity.type
_entity.pdbx_description
1 polymer ?
#
loop_
_entity_poly.entity_id
_entity_poly.type
_entity_poly.pdbx_seq_one_letter_code
_entity_poly.pdbx_strand_id
1 'polypeptide(L)' 'MDYLREKNISFKEKDVSVDPNAAKEMIQKSGQRGVPVIDIDGTIIVGFDKAAIDDILGF' A
#
# COMPACT_ATOMS: atom_id res chain seq x y z
N MET A 1 9.89 0.61 2.55
CA MET A 1 8.98 -0.20 3.40
C MET A 1 9.50 -0.38 4.82
N ASP A 2 10.58 0.31 5.20
CA ASP A 2 11.24 0.18 6.50
C ASP A 2 10.31 0.42 7.68
N TYR A 3 9.33 1.33 7.56
CA TYR A 3 8.30 1.55 8.58
C TYR A 3 7.49 0.30 8.93
N LEU A 4 7.01 -0.44 7.93
CA LEU A 4 6.27 -1.68 8.14
C LEU A 4 7.18 -2.79 8.67
N ARG A 5 8.45 -2.83 8.22
CA ARG A 5 9.46 -3.77 8.73
C ARG A 5 9.78 -3.50 10.21
N GLU A 6 9.94 -2.25 10.61
CA GLU A 6 10.17 -1.83 12.00
C GLU A 6 8.99 -2.22 12.90
N LYS A 7 7.77 -2.06 12.41
CA LYS A 7 6.54 -2.50 13.08
C LYS A 7 6.34 -4.03 13.05
N ASN A 8 7.28 -4.80 12.48
CA ASN A 8 7.21 -6.25 12.31
C ASN A 8 5.96 -6.73 11.52
N ILE A 9 5.53 -5.91 10.57
CA ILE A 9 4.36 -6.20 9.73
C ILE A 9 4.82 -6.95 8.49
N SER A 10 4.20 -8.10 8.26
CA SER A 10 4.37 -8.83 7.01
C SER A 10 3.62 -8.10 5.89
N PHE A 11 4.34 -7.63 4.88
CA PHE A 11 3.76 -7.06 3.67
C PHE A 11 4.37 -7.73 2.44
N LYS A 12 3.63 -7.64 1.33
CA LYS A 12 4.09 -8.14 0.04
C LYS A 12 4.33 -6.97 -0.89
N GLU A 13 5.56 -6.80 -1.34
CA GLU A 13 5.90 -5.80 -2.35
C GLU A 13 5.46 -6.32 -3.73
N LYS A 14 4.62 -5.54 -4.42
CA LYS A 14 4.15 -5.85 -5.78
C LYS A 14 4.61 -4.70 -6.68
N ASP A 15 5.55 -5.00 -7.58
CA ASP A 15 6.10 -3.98 -8.47
C ASP A 15 5.18 -3.79 -9.68
N VAL A 16 4.49 -2.65 -9.70
CA VAL A 16 3.53 -2.29 -10.75
C VAL A 16 4.21 -1.87 -12.06
N SER A 17 5.51 -1.62 -12.07
CA SER A 17 6.26 -1.25 -13.28
C SER A 17 6.50 -2.47 -14.17
N VAL A 18 6.65 -3.64 -13.55
CA VAL A 18 6.86 -4.91 -14.26
C VAL A 18 5.61 -5.77 -14.34
N ASP A 19 4.63 -5.54 -13.45
CA ASP A 19 3.38 -6.30 -13.41
C ASP A 19 2.18 -5.40 -13.80
N PRO A 20 1.71 -5.46 -15.06
CA PRO A 20 0.62 -4.62 -15.53
C PRO A 20 -0.73 -4.97 -14.88
N ASN A 21 -0.90 -6.21 -14.36
CA ASN A 21 -2.10 -6.56 -13.60
C ASN A 21 -2.08 -5.88 -12.23
N ALA A 22 -0.94 -5.88 -11.54
CA ALA A 22 -0.76 -5.14 -10.30
C ALA A 22 -1.01 -3.64 -10.50
N ALA A 23 -0.52 -3.05 -11.60
CA ALA A 23 -0.80 -1.65 -11.93
C ALA A 23 -2.30 -1.39 -12.11
N LYS A 24 -3.01 -2.29 -12.80
CA LYS A 24 -4.45 -2.17 -13.02
C LYS A 24 -5.23 -2.31 -11.71
N GLU A 25 -4.90 -3.30 -10.88
CA GLU A 25 -5.47 -3.46 -9.54
C GLU A 25 -5.23 -2.22 -8.68
N MET A 26 -3.99 -1.71 -8.67
CA MET A 26 -3.62 -0.50 -7.94
C MET A 26 -4.49 0.68 -8.38
N ILE A 27 -4.61 0.94 -9.69
CA ILE A 27 -5.43 2.04 -10.22
C ILE A 27 -6.91 1.84 -9.90
N GLN A 28 -7.41 0.62 -10.03
CA GLN A 28 -8.82 0.32 -9.78
C GLN A 28 -9.19 0.47 -8.30
N LYS A 29 -8.30 0.04 -7.39
CA LYS A 29 -8.51 0.11 -5.95
C LYS A 29 -8.27 1.51 -5.39
N SER A 30 -7.20 2.20 -5.83
CA SER A 30 -6.79 3.51 -5.30
C SER A 30 -7.36 4.71 -6.06
N GLY A 31 -7.81 4.50 -7.30
CA GLY A 31 -8.12 5.60 -8.23
C GLY A 31 -6.88 6.37 -8.71
N GLN A 32 -5.69 6.06 -8.19
CA GLN A 32 -4.45 6.76 -8.49
C GLN A 32 -3.57 5.96 -9.46
N ARG A 33 -2.89 6.67 -10.36
CA ARG A 33 -1.92 6.10 -11.33
C ARG A 33 -0.47 6.08 -10.85
N GLY A 34 -0.15 6.86 -9.83
CA GLY A 34 1.17 6.95 -9.22
C GLY A 34 1.31 6.06 -7.99
N VAL A 35 2.55 5.63 -7.75
CA VAL A 35 3.02 5.00 -6.51
C VAL A 35 3.56 6.06 -5.54
N PRO A 36 3.65 5.79 -4.23
CA PRO A 36 3.27 4.56 -3.53
C PRO A 36 1.77 4.43 -3.29
N VAL A 37 1.27 3.19 -3.28
CA VAL A 37 -0.09 2.82 -2.87
C VAL A 37 0.03 1.64 -1.92
N ILE A 38 -0.65 1.72 -0.78
CA ILE A 38 -0.61 0.72 0.28
C ILE A 38 -2.02 0.16 0.45
N ASP A 39 -2.16 -1.16 0.35
CA ASP A 39 -3.42 -1.88 0.57
C ASP A 39 -3.30 -2.64 1.90
N ILE A 40 -4.09 -2.25 2.90
CA ILE A 40 -4.12 -2.85 4.22
C ILE A 40 -5.53 -3.38 4.47
N ASP A 41 -5.71 -4.70 4.39
CA ASP A 41 -6.98 -5.39 4.60
C ASP A 41 -8.16 -4.83 3.77
N GLY A 42 -7.88 -4.39 2.53
CA GLY A 42 -8.86 -3.76 1.64
C GLY A 42 -9.02 -2.26 1.83
N THR A 43 -8.34 -1.66 2.81
CA THR A 43 -8.22 -0.21 2.96
C THR A 43 -7.06 0.29 2.10
N ILE A 44 -7.38 1.19 1.18
CA ILE A 44 -6.40 1.73 0.23
C ILE A 44 -5.91 3.08 0.71
N ILE A 45 -4.63 3.14 0.99
CA ILE A 45 -3.91 4.36 1.36
C ILE A 45 -3.12 4.79 0.14
N VAL A 46 -3.43 5.98 -0.33
CA VAL A 46 -2.75 6.59 -1.45
C VAL A 46 -1.58 7.41 -0.92
N GLY A 47 -0.36 7.11 -1.35
CA GLY A 47 0.86 7.70 -0.79
C GLY A 47 1.37 6.95 0.44
N PHE A 48 2.16 7.64 1.26
CA PHE A 48 2.65 7.14 2.55
C PHE A 48 2.06 8.02 3.65
N ASP A 49 1.02 7.53 4.30
CA ASP A 49 0.32 8.27 5.35
C ASP A 49 0.44 7.52 6.68
N LYS A 50 1.43 7.92 7.48
CA LYS A 50 1.79 7.20 8.72
C LYS A 50 0.61 7.14 9.69
N ALA A 51 -0.17 8.21 9.81
CA ALA A 51 -1.29 8.28 10.75
C ALA A 51 -2.42 7.33 10.33
N ALA A 52 -2.78 7.30 9.05
CA ALA A 52 -3.77 6.37 8.53
C ALA A 52 -3.30 4.92 8.67
N ILE A 53 -2.02 4.65 8.41
CA ILE A 53 -1.43 3.32 8.59
C ILE A 53 -1.53 2.88 10.06
N ASP A 54 -1.17 3.74 11.01
CA ASP A 54 -1.25 3.43 12.44
C ASP A 54 -2.70 3.16 12.87
N ASP A 55 -3.65 3.98 12.42
CA ASP A 55 -5.09 3.84 12.70
C ASP A 55 -5.65 2.50 12.20
N ILE A 56 -5.35 2.12 10.96
CA ILE A 56 -5.83 0.86 10.37
C ILE A 56 -5.20 -0.36 11.06
N LEU A 57 -3.95 -0.25 11.49
CA LEU A 57 -3.23 -1.32 12.16
C LEU A 57 -3.50 -1.37 13.68
N GLY A 58 -4.24 -0.39 14.22
CA GLY A 58 -4.64 -0.32 15.62
C GLY A 58 -3.50 0.02 16.58
N PHE A 59 -2.55 0.84 16.15
CA PHE A 59 -1.48 1.40 17.00
C PHE A 59 -1.90 2.66 17.77
#